data_AF-A0A0R3U1N4-F1
#
_entry.id   AF-A0A0R3U1N4-F1
#
_cell.length_a   1.000
_cell.length_b   1.000
_cell.length_c   1.000
_cell.angle_alpha   90.00
_cell.angle_beta   90.00
_cell.angle_gamma   90.00
#
_symmetry.space_group_name_H-M   'P 1'
#
loop_
_entity.id
_entity.type
_entity.pdbx_description
1 polymer ?
#
loop_
_entity_poly.entity_id
_entity_poly.type
_entity_poly.pdbx_seq_one_letter_code
_entity_poly.pdbx_strand_id
1 'polypeptide(L)' 'MFKAPEEFKEIKFPFSGFLPYHWGKRVNTSRPLDTSHLGLAFQCFGGVYEDFKQKGSGSLQIQWVKAYKD' A
#
# COMPACT_ATOMS: atom_id res chain seq x y z
N MET A 1 6.13 -2.73 0.33
CA MET A 1 5.10 -3.48 1.08
C MET A 1 5.09 -3.00 2.52
N PHE A 2 3.98 -3.18 3.22
CA PHE A 2 3.83 -2.81 4.62
C PHE A 2 3.18 -3.97 5.39
N LYS A 3 3.75 -4.32 6.55
CA LYS A 3 3.14 -5.26 7.50
C LYS A 3 2.41 -4.45 8.56
N ALA A 4 1.11 -4.68 8.72
CA ALA A 4 0.33 -4.01 9.75
C ALA A 4 0.85 -4.37 11.16
N PRO A 5 0.89 -3.40 12.09
CA PRO A 5 1.18 -3.67 13.49
C PRO A 5 0.05 -4.47 14.14
N GLU A 6 0.34 -5.12 15.27
CA GLU A 6 -0.65 -5.89 16.04
C GLU A 6 -1.60 -4.98 16.84
N GLU A 7 -1.18 -3.73 17.09
CA GLU A 7 -1.96 -2.72 17.81
C GLU A 7 -2.36 -1.56 16.89
N PHE A 8 -3.41 -0.83 17.26
CA PHE A 8 -3.81 0.38 16.55
C PHE A 8 -2.72 1.45 16.58
N LYS A 9 -2.26 1.87 15.40
CA LYS A 9 -1.28 2.95 15.23
C LYS A 9 -1.64 3.85 14.06
N GLU A 10 -1.34 5.13 14.21
CA GLU A 10 -1.31 6.07 13.09
C GLU A 10 -0.04 5.83 12.27
N ILE A 11 -0.21 5.48 11.00
CA ILE A 11 0.89 5.23 10.07
C ILE A 11 0.78 6.23 8.93
N LYS A 12 1.89 6.91 8.65
CA LYS A 12 1.99 7.88 7.56
C LYS A 12 2.74 7.26 6.38
N PHE A 13 2.12 7.32 5.20
CA PHE A 13 2.74 6.91 3.94
C PHE A 13 2.94 8.16 3.07
N PRO A 14 4.17 8.71 2.97
CA PRO A 14 4.43 9.84 2.08
C PRO A 14 4.30 9.39 0.63
N PHE A 15 3.73 10.23 -0.24
CA PHE A 15 3.56 9.91 -1.66
C PHE A 15 4.88 9.60 -2.38
N SER A 16 6.01 10.19 -1.93
CA SER A 16 7.35 9.89 -2.44
C SER A 16 7.79 8.44 -2.22
N GLY A 17 7.19 7.73 -1.27
CA GLY A 17 7.47 6.31 -1.00
C GLY A 17 6.70 5.34 -1.91
N PHE A 18 5.76 5.83 -2.72
CA PHE A 18 4.97 4.97 -3.61
C PHE A 18 5.74 4.70 -4.91
N LEU A 19 5.94 3.42 -5.19
CA LEU A 19 6.61 2.93 -6.39
C LEU A 19 5.57 2.53 -7.44
N PRO A 20 5.88 2.61 -8.73
CA PRO A 20 4.95 2.21 -9.77
C PRO A 20 4.87 0.68 -9.92
N TYR A 21 3.64 0.19 -10.04
CA TYR A 21 3.34 -1.22 -10.27
C TYR A 21 2.39 -1.38 -11.46
N HIS A 22 2.61 -2.40 -12.27
CA HIS A 22 1.70 -2.85 -13.30
C HIS A 22 1.34 -4.31 -13.05
N TRP A 23 0.06 -4.60 -12.87
CA TRP A 23 -0.46 -5.94 -12.51
C TRP A 23 0.25 -6.58 -11.31
N GLY A 24 0.61 -5.77 -10.31
CA GLY A 24 1.31 -6.24 -9.11
C GLY A 24 2.81 -6.47 -9.28
N LYS A 25 3.40 -6.19 -10.46
CA LYS A 25 4.85 -6.22 -10.68
C LYS A 25 5.42 -4.82 -10.66
N ARG A 26 6.53 -4.61 -9.93
CA ARG A 26 7.25 -3.33 -9.92
C ARG A 26 7.77 -3.04 -11.33
N VAL A 27 7.60 -1.80 -11.79
CA VAL A 27 8.19 -1.31 -13.04
C VAL A 27 9.24 -0.25 -12.75
N ASN A 28 10.25 -0.14 -13.63
CA ASN A 28 11.33 0.82 -13.46
C ASN A 28 11.04 2.17 -14.13
N THR A 29 10.01 2.23 -14.97
CA THR A 29 9.62 3.41 -15.73
C THR A 29 8.11 3.61 -15.64
N SER A 30 7.69 4.78 -15.19
CA SER A 30 6.30 5.24 -15.27
C SER A 30 6.24 6.76 -15.32
N ARG A 31 5.07 7.30 -15.65
CA ARG A 31 4.75 8.71 -15.38
C ARG A 31 4.77 8.99 -13.87
N PRO A 32 5.05 10.24 -13.44
CA PRO A 32 4.88 10.65 -12.06
C PRO A 32 3.45 10.42 -11.54
N LEU A 33 3.31 10.28 -10.22
CA LEU A 33 2.01 10.22 -9.55
C LEU A 33 1.26 11.55 -9.75
N ASP A 34 0.07 11.50 -10.33
CA ASP A 34 -0.83 12.65 -10.42
C ASP A 34 -1.61 12.81 -9.12
N THR A 35 -1.23 13.78 -8.30
CA THR A 35 -1.87 14.04 -7.01
C THR A 35 -3.23 14.74 -7.12
N SER A 36 -3.65 15.16 -8.32
CA SER A 36 -4.99 15.73 -8.53
C SER A 36 -6.09 14.67 -8.66
N HIS A 37 -5.70 13.41 -8.95
CA HIS A 37 -6.62 12.29 -9.13
C HIS A 37 -6.15 11.06 -8.34
N LEU A 38 -6.44 11.03 -7.05
CA LEU A 38 -6.04 9.95 -6.16
C LEU A 38 -7.15 8.92 -5.95
N GLY A 39 -6.82 7.64 -6.17
CA GLY A 39 -7.62 6.50 -5.76
C GLY A 39 -6.90 5.72 -4.64
N LEU A 40 -7.65 5.22 -3.67
CA LEU A 40 -7.13 4.38 -2.60
C LEU A 40 -7.67 2.96 -2.75
N ALA A 41 -6.77 1.98 -2.65
CA ALA A 41 -7.13 0.57 -2.57
C ALA A 41 -6.26 -0.14 -1.52
N PHE A 42 -6.85 -1.14 -0.87
CA PHE A 42 -6.13 -2.06 0.00
C PHE A 42 -5.95 -3.38 -0.73
N GLN A 43 -4.72 -3.89 -0.70
CA GLN A 43 -4.40 -5.18 -1.30
C GLN A 43 -3.79 -6.09 -0.24
N CYS A 44 -4.36 -7.29 -0.10
CA CYS A 44 -3.80 -8.33 0.76
C CYS A 44 -2.41 -8.75 0.25
N PHE A 45 -1.50 -8.96 1.19
CA PHE A 45 -0.11 -9.26 0.89
C PHE A 45 0.08 -10.68 0.33
N GLY A 46 1.05 -10.87 -0.56
CA GLY A 46 1.34 -12.15 -1.20
C GLY A 46 0.93 -12.26 -2.67
N GLY A 47 0.90 -11.14 -3.41
CA GLY A 47 0.61 -11.12 -4.85
C GLY A 47 1.53 -12.05 -5.66
N VAL A 48 1.15 -12.38 -6.90
CA VAL A 48 1.80 -13.45 -7.72
C VAL A 48 3.33 -13.34 -7.76
N TYR A 49 3.87 -12.12 -7.82
CA TYR A 49 5.31 -11.85 -7.94
C TYR A 49 6.08 -11.72 -6.61
N GLU A 50 5.41 -11.90 -5.46
CA GLU A 50 6.02 -11.81 -4.13
C GLU A 50 6.52 -13.20 -3.67
N ASP A 51 7.74 -13.28 -3.11
CA ASP A 51 8.28 -14.54 -2.58
C ASP A 51 7.53 -15.00 -1.32
N PHE A 52 7.12 -14.05 -0.48
CA PHE A 52 6.35 -14.33 0.73
C PHE A 52 4.85 -14.42 0.44
N LYS A 53 4.19 -15.45 0.98
CA LYS A 53 2.73 -15.61 0.95
C LYS A 53 2.17 -15.64 2.37
N GLN A 54 1.18 -14.80 2.64
CA GLN A 54 0.44 -14.85 3.90
C GLN A 54 -0.28 -16.21 4.03
N LYS A 55 -0.34 -16.74 5.25
CA LYS A 55 -1.03 -17.98 5.58
C LYS A 55 -1.94 -17.78 6.79
N GLY A 56 -2.99 -18.59 6.86
CA GLY A 56 -3.97 -18.54 7.94
C GLY A 56 -4.98 -17.39 7.80
N SER A 57 -5.87 -17.28 8.79
CA SER A 57 -6.83 -16.19 8.85
C SER A 57 -6.13 -14.88 9.17
N GLY A 58 -6.50 -13.81 8.47
CA GLY A 58 -6.01 -12.46 8.73
C GLY A 58 -7.19 -11.49 8.81
N SER A 59 -7.13 -10.58 9.76
CA SER A 59 -8.05 -9.45 9.87
C SER A 59 -7.24 -8.15 9.81
N LEU A 60 -7.83 -7.13 9.21
CA LEU A 60 -7.30 -5.77 9.20
C LEU A 60 -8.42 -4.83 9.65
N GLN A 61 -8.15 -4.03 10.68
CA GLN A 61 -9.08 -3.02 11.14
C GLN A 61 -8.51 -1.63 10.87
N ILE A 62 -9.31 -0.78 10.23
CA ILE A 62 -8.94 0.58 9.86
C ILE A 62 -10.03 1.50 10.41
N GLN A 63 -9.65 2.49 11.21
CA GLN A 63 -10.59 3.49 11.72
C GLN A 63 -10.85 4.59 10.70
N TRP A 64 -9.79 5.13 10.12
CA TRP A 64 -9.87 6.21 9.15
C TRP A 64 -8.67 6.18 8.21
N VAL A 65 -8.85 6.81 7.05
CA VAL A 65 -7.78 7.13 6.13
C VAL A 65 -7.94 8.60 5.77
N LYS A 66 -6.86 9.37 5.89
CA LYS A 66 -6.85 10.80 5.55
C LYS A 66 -5.66 11.09 4.65
N ALA A 67 -5.90 11.88 3.60
CA ALA A 67 -4.81 12.58 2.95
C ALA A 67 -4.30 13.68 3.91
N TYR A 68 -3.00 13.88 3.94
CA TYR A 68 -2.38 14.95 4.72
C TYR A 68 -1.37 15.69 3.84
N LYS A 69 -1.17 16.96 4.17
CA LYS A 69 -0.10 17.79 3.65
C LYS A 69 0.62 18.32 4.88
N ASP A 70 1.93 18.13 4.94
CA ASP A 70 2.75 18.73 5.99
C ASP A 70 2.75 20.26 5.87
#